data_AF-A0A6M4G735-F1
#
_entry.id   AF-A0A6M4G735-F1
#
_cell.length_a   1.000
_cell.length_b   1.000
_cell.length_c   1.000
_cell.angle_alpha   90.00
_cell.angle_beta   90.00
_cell.angle_gamma   90.00
#
_symmetry.space_group_name_H-M   'P 1'
#
loop_
_entity.id
_entity.type
_entity.pdbx_description
1 polymer ?
#
loop_
_entity_poly.entity_id
_entity_poly.type
_entity_poly.pdbx_seq_one_letter_code
_entity_poly.pdbx_strand_id
1 'polypeptide(L)'
;MKLVANFVEKPWGRHDLPDWAAVPANLKDPIGELWFTPPDGAHLPLLVKYLFTSERLSVQVHPDDVQARARGLAGGKSECWYIIDAQPGATLGIGVRRPLDPQQLRDAALDGSIEREMIWHPVAPGDFFFIPAGTVHAVGAGIMLVEIQQNVDVTYRLYDYGRPRELHLADGTAVSRALPYDMAQAVRASQGGAVERILARCPIFTVLRATDADGLRARLGQQPVWIIPLAGFATADGDSAGVGECLYLDSPASLCLSADAMVLAAVEGAL
;
A
#
# COMPACT_ATOMS: atom_id res chain seq x y z
N MET A 1 -13.52 15.71 4.04
CA MET A 1 -12.30 16.46 4.43
C MET A 1 -11.13 16.09 3.55
N LYS A 2 -10.30 17.08 3.17
CA LYS A 2 -8.98 16.84 2.58
C LYS A 2 -7.97 16.42 3.64
N LEU A 3 -7.25 15.33 3.40
CA LEU A 3 -6.20 14.85 4.30
C LEU A 3 -4.91 15.63 4.11
N VAL A 4 -4.14 15.79 5.18
CA VAL A 4 -2.83 16.43 5.18
C VAL A 4 -1.79 15.45 4.64
N ALA A 5 -0.98 15.92 3.69
CA ALA A 5 0.12 15.17 3.12
C ALA A 5 1.39 15.35 3.96
N ASN A 6 2.00 14.25 4.42
CA ASN A 6 3.19 14.23 5.27
C ASN A 6 4.33 13.48 4.56
N PHE A 7 5.41 14.16 4.25
CA PHE A 7 6.58 13.57 3.60
C PHE A 7 7.46 12.84 4.61
N VAL A 8 7.94 11.65 4.25
CA VAL A 8 8.81 10.84 5.08
C VAL A 8 10.08 10.49 4.31
N GLU A 9 11.20 10.98 4.82
CA GLU A 9 12.54 10.66 4.32
C GLU A 9 12.86 9.18 4.60
N LYS A 10 13.39 8.47 3.60
CA LYS A 10 13.77 7.06 3.71
C LYS A 10 15.04 6.81 2.90
N PRO A 11 15.95 5.91 3.36
CA PRO A 11 17.19 5.62 2.66
C PRO A 11 17.00 5.03 1.26
N TRP A 12 15.82 4.44 0.98
CA TRP A 12 15.46 3.87 -0.31
C TRP A 12 14.59 4.80 -1.18
N GLY A 13 14.34 6.02 -0.70
CA GLY A 13 13.45 7.01 -1.32
C GLY A 13 14.01 7.64 -2.59
N ARG A 14 13.29 8.60 -3.16
CA ARG A 14 13.67 9.33 -4.38
C ARG A 14 13.91 10.81 -4.10
N HIS A 15 14.77 11.43 -4.90
CA HIS A 15 14.92 12.90 -4.96
C HIS A 15 14.12 13.52 -6.11
N ASP A 16 13.83 12.73 -7.13
CA ASP A 16 13.18 13.12 -8.39
C ASP A 16 11.68 12.77 -8.36
N LEU A 17 10.94 13.39 -7.44
CA LEU A 17 9.49 13.19 -7.35
C LEU A 17 8.73 13.97 -8.43
N PRO A 18 7.54 13.51 -8.85
CA PRO A 18 6.70 14.24 -9.79
C PRO A 18 6.31 15.64 -9.28
N ASP A 19 6.11 16.59 -10.19
CA ASP A 19 5.77 17.98 -9.84
C ASP A 19 4.53 18.10 -8.94
N TRP A 20 3.53 17.23 -9.15
CA TRP A 20 2.32 17.21 -8.32
C TRP A 20 2.59 16.89 -6.85
N ALA A 21 3.71 16.22 -6.53
CA ALA A 21 4.06 15.91 -5.16
C ALA A 21 4.43 17.16 -4.38
N ALA A 22 4.77 18.29 -5.03
CA ALA A 22 5.02 19.58 -4.38
C ALA A 22 5.94 19.49 -3.14
N VAL A 23 7.04 18.76 -3.27
CA VAL A 23 7.95 18.44 -2.16
C VAL A 23 8.47 19.73 -1.51
N PRO A 24 8.38 19.88 -0.16
CA PRO A 24 8.90 21.05 0.53
C PRO A 24 10.40 21.23 0.30
N ALA A 25 10.81 22.45 -0.06
CA ALA A 25 12.20 22.78 -0.41
C ALA A 25 13.21 22.58 0.73
N ASN A 26 12.74 22.43 1.98
CA ASN A 26 13.59 22.19 3.14
C ASN A 26 13.98 20.71 3.33
N LEU A 27 13.32 19.79 2.63
CA LEU A 27 13.67 18.37 2.68
C LEU A 27 14.86 18.10 1.76
N LYS A 28 15.89 17.46 2.30
CA LYS A 28 17.16 17.23 1.60
C LYS A 28 17.44 15.76 1.35
N ASP A 29 16.92 14.90 2.21
CA ASP A 29 17.10 13.46 2.08
C ASP A 29 16.06 12.87 1.11
N PRO A 30 16.34 11.68 0.55
CA PRO A 30 15.41 11.03 -0.37
C PRO A 30 14.06 10.76 0.29
N ILE A 31 12.97 11.12 -0.39
CA ILE A 31 11.61 10.91 0.09
C ILE A 31 11.16 9.51 -0.30
N GLY A 32 10.84 8.68 0.69
CA GLY A 32 10.32 7.33 0.45
C GLY A 32 8.80 7.27 0.48
N GLU A 33 8.16 8.04 1.36
CA GLU A 33 6.72 7.94 1.59
C GLU A 33 6.05 9.32 1.66
N LEU A 34 4.80 9.39 1.23
CA LEU A 34 3.88 10.52 1.45
C LEU A 34 2.62 9.98 2.11
N TRP A 35 2.37 10.35 3.38
CA TRP A 35 1.26 9.85 4.18
C TRP A 35 0.10 10.83 4.21
N PHE A 36 -1.12 10.31 4.17
CA PHE A 36 -2.32 11.14 4.33
C PHE A 36 -2.98 10.93 5.69
N THR A 37 -3.04 11.99 6.50
CA THR A 37 -3.61 11.95 7.86
C THR A 37 -4.65 13.05 8.06
N PRO A 38 -5.59 12.89 9.00
CA PRO A 38 -6.53 13.95 9.35
C PRO A 38 -5.84 15.23 9.85
N PRO A 39 -6.32 16.43 9.47
CA PRO A 39 -5.77 17.69 9.97
C PRO A 39 -5.86 17.86 11.50
N ASP A 40 -6.85 17.24 12.13
CA ASP A 40 -7.10 17.29 13.58
C ASP A 40 -6.34 16.20 14.35
N GLY A 41 -5.57 15.36 13.67
CA GLY A 41 -4.82 14.25 14.27
C GLY A 41 -5.69 13.06 14.68
N ALA A 42 -6.94 12.98 14.22
CA ALA A 42 -7.79 11.80 14.45
C ALA A 42 -7.14 10.52 13.90
N HIS A 43 -7.34 9.40 14.60
CA HIS A 43 -6.91 8.09 14.10
C HIS A 43 -7.99 7.50 13.20
N LEU A 44 -7.63 7.31 11.94
CA LEU A 44 -8.45 6.64 10.93
C LEU A 44 -8.08 5.15 10.85
N PRO A 45 -9.03 4.24 10.53
CA PRO A 45 -8.75 2.79 10.50
C PRO A 45 -7.81 2.38 9.36
N LEU A 46 -7.81 3.14 8.26
CA LEU A 46 -6.93 2.96 7.11
C LEU A 46 -5.96 4.13 6.98
N LEU A 47 -4.76 3.84 6.49
CA LEU A 47 -3.76 4.82 6.10
C LEU A 47 -3.46 4.66 4.60
N VAL A 48 -3.54 5.78 3.88
CA VAL A 48 -3.16 5.87 2.47
C VAL A 48 -1.78 6.49 2.39
N LYS A 49 -0.92 5.93 1.52
CA LYS A 49 0.40 6.47 1.23
C LYS A 49 0.70 6.43 -0.27
N TYR A 50 1.57 7.33 -0.72
CA TYR A 50 2.41 7.05 -1.89
C TYR A 50 3.78 6.57 -1.44
N LEU A 51 4.32 5.57 -2.13
CA LEU A 51 5.70 5.12 -1.98
C LEU A 51 6.49 5.47 -3.25
N PHE A 52 7.71 5.93 -3.07
CA PHE A 52 8.64 6.31 -4.14
C PHE A 52 9.98 5.61 -3.92
N THR A 53 10.33 4.64 -4.78
CA THR A 53 11.47 3.76 -4.53
C THR A 53 12.59 3.97 -5.55
N SER A 54 13.79 4.33 -5.08
CA SER A 54 15.03 4.28 -5.86
C SER A 54 15.81 2.98 -5.59
N GLU A 55 15.62 2.40 -4.42
CA GLU A 55 16.19 1.12 -4.00
C GLU A 55 15.10 0.18 -3.52
N ARG A 56 15.47 -1.09 -3.33
CA ARG A 56 14.57 -2.08 -2.70
C ARG A 56 14.34 -1.73 -1.23
N LEU A 57 13.08 -1.82 -0.81
CA LEU A 57 12.73 -1.85 0.61
C LEU A 57 13.20 -3.16 1.24
N SER A 58 13.27 -3.20 2.57
CA SER A 58 13.59 -4.43 3.27
C SER A 58 12.59 -5.55 2.96
N VAL A 59 13.07 -6.80 2.99
CA VAL A 59 12.19 -7.96 3.05
C VAL A 59 11.53 -7.98 4.42
N GLN A 60 10.21 -8.02 4.45
CA GLN A 60 9.44 -7.81 5.66
C GLN A 60 8.16 -8.66 5.68
N VAL A 61 7.54 -8.70 6.85
CA VAL A 61 6.26 -9.34 7.10
C VAL A 61 5.51 -8.60 8.20
N HIS A 62 4.19 -8.72 8.19
CA HIS A 62 3.28 -8.02 9.08
C HIS A 62 2.39 -9.02 9.82
N PRO A 63 2.09 -8.82 11.11
CA PRO A 63 1.17 -9.69 11.85
C PRO A 63 -0.27 -9.48 11.41
N ASP A 64 -1.09 -10.53 11.55
CA ASP A 64 -2.54 -10.38 11.52
C ASP A 64 -3.07 -9.78 12.84
N ASP A 65 -4.36 -9.47 12.88
CA ASP A 65 -5.01 -8.87 14.05
C ASP A 65 -4.87 -9.70 15.34
N VAL A 66 -4.92 -11.03 15.24
CA VAL A 66 -4.83 -11.92 16.42
C VAL A 66 -3.38 -11.94 16.93
N GLN A 67 -2.43 -12.12 16.02
CA GLN A 67 -1.00 -12.14 16.30
C GLN A 67 -0.50 -10.80 16.83
N ALA A 68 -1.03 -9.69 16.33
CA ALA A 68 -0.68 -8.34 16.74
C ALA A 68 -1.22 -8.03 18.14
N ARG A 69 -2.48 -8.36 18.43
CA ARG A 69 -3.07 -8.19 19.78
C ARG A 69 -2.35 -9.03 20.83
N ALA A 70 -1.93 -10.26 20.49
CA ALA A 70 -1.11 -11.09 21.36
C ALA A 70 0.25 -10.46 21.70
N ARG A 71 0.69 -9.46 20.94
CA ARG A 71 1.92 -8.66 21.15
C ARG A 71 1.66 -7.26 21.69
N GLY A 72 0.43 -6.97 22.12
CA GLY A 72 0.05 -5.67 22.68
C GLY A 72 -0.16 -4.55 21.65
N LEU A 73 -0.28 -4.88 20.36
CA LEU A 73 -0.57 -3.93 19.30
C LEU A 73 -2.09 -3.74 19.11
N ALA A 74 -2.49 -2.59 18.55
CA ALA A 74 -3.89 -2.25 18.33
C ALA A 74 -4.59 -3.15 17.27
N GLY A 75 -3.84 -3.61 16.27
CA GLY A 75 -4.32 -4.46 15.17
C GLY A 75 -3.17 -4.95 14.30
N GLY A 76 -3.49 -5.80 13.32
CA GLY A 76 -2.56 -6.29 12.33
C GLY A 76 -2.32 -5.28 11.21
N LYS A 77 -1.59 -5.72 10.19
CA LYS A 77 -1.32 -4.91 9.01
C LYS A 77 -1.38 -5.75 7.74
N SER A 78 -2.58 -5.82 7.16
CA SER A 78 -2.79 -6.11 5.75
C SER A 78 -2.75 -4.81 4.96
N GLU A 79 -2.30 -4.91 3.71
CA GLU A 79 -2.14 -3.77 2.82
C GLU A 79 -2.43 -4.15 1.38
N CYS A 80 -2.47 -3.18 0.50
CA CYS A 80 -2.49 -3.39 -0.93
C CYS A 80 -1.74 -2.28 -1.65
N TRP A 81 -1.27 -2.61 -2.85
CA TRP A 81 -0.50 -1.70 -3.68
C TRP A 81 -1.15 -1.55 -5.05
N TYR A 82 -1.32 -0.31 -5.48
CA TYR A 82 -1.65 0.05 -6.85
C TYR A 82 -0.44 0.71 -7.50
N ILE A 83 0.05 0.14 -8.60
CA ILE A 83 1.24 0.66 -9.29
C ILE A 83 0.85 1.88 -10.12
N ILE A 84 1.46 3.02 -9.80
CA ILE A 84 1.27 4.28 -10.54
C ILE A 84 2.28 4.37 -11.68
N ASP A 85 3.55 4.12 -11.37
CA ASP A 85 4.65 4.13 -12.34
C ASP A 85 5.68 3.04 -12.01
N ALA A 86 6.34 2.53 -13.04
CA ALA A 86 7.32 1.45 -12.93
C ALA A 86 8.40 1.58 -14.01
N GLN A 87 9.66 1.71 -13.58
CA GLN A 87 10.81 1.68 -14.48
C GLN A 87 10.99 0.29 -15.11
N PRO A 88 11.68 0.18 -16.27
CA PRO A 88 11.99 -1.12 -16.88
C PRO A 88 12.67 -2.07 -15.88
N GLY A 89 12.10 -3.26 -15.70
CA GLY A 89 12.61 -4.27 -14.77
C GLY A 89 12.17 -4.10 -13.31
N ALA A 90 11.33 -3.11 -13.01
CA ALA A 90 10.73 -2.95 -11.69
C ALA A 90 9.92 -4.20 -11.28
N THR A 91 10.07 -4.61 -10.02
CA THR A 91 9.48 -5.84 -9.49
C THR A 91 8.99 -5.67 -8.06
N LEU A 92 7.97 -6.43 -7.68
CA LEU A 92 7.56 -6.64 -6.29
C LEU A 92 7.95 -8.05 -5.84
N GLY A 93 8.64 -8.16 -4.72
CA GLY A 93 8.87 -9.45 -4.08
C GLY A 93 7.64 -9.83 -3.26
N ILE A 94 6.91 -10.87 -3.62
CA ILE A 94 5.69 -11.27 -2.89
C ILE A 94 5.61 -12.79 -2.79
N GLY A 95 5.59 -13.28 -1.55
CA GLY A 95 5.63 -14.70 -1.24
C GLY A 95 6.98 -15.34 -1.56
N VAL A 96 7.08 -16.62 -1.21
CA VAL A 96 8.29 -17.43 -1.41
C VAL A 96 8.02 -18.55 -2.42
N ARG A 97 9.04 -18.99 -3.15
CA ARG A 97 8.94 -19.98 -4.23
C ARG A 97 8.45 -21.36 -3.77
N ARG A 98 8.63 -21.68 -2.50
CA ARG A 98 8.16 -22.89 -1.83
C ARG A 98 7.86 -22.57 -0.37
N PRO A 99 7.00 -23.36 0.31
CA PRO A 99 6.83 -23.23 1.75
C PRO A 99 8.17 -23.32 2.49
N LEU A 100 8.40 -22.39 3.41
CA LEU A 100 9.52 -22.41 4.35
C LEU A 100 8.97 -22.53 5.77
N ASP A 101 9.60 -23.38 6.59
CA ASP A 101 9.32 -23.36 8.02
C ASP A 101 9.99 -22.13 8.70
N PRO A 102 9.64 -21.79 9.95
CA PRO A 102 10.20 -20.64 10.63
C PRO A 102 11.73 -20.64 10.77
N GLN A 103 12.36 -21.82 10.89
CA GLN A 103 13.81 -21.93 11.01
C GLN A 103 14.47 -21.69 9.65
N GLN A 104 13.95 -22.29 8.58
CA GLN A 104 14.41 -22.06 7.21
C GLN A 104 14.30 -20.59 6.80
N LEU A 105 13.19 -19.93 7.14
CA LEU A 105 13.00 -18.51 6.87
C LEU A 105 14.03 -17.65 7.64
N ARG A 106 14.28 -18.00 8.91
CA ARG A 106 15.26 -17.31 9.75
C ARG A 106 16.68 -17.45 9.19
N ASP A 107 17.08 -18.67 8.84
CA ASP A 107 18.42 -18.94 8.32
C ASP A 107 18.64 -18.23 6.99
N ALA A 108 17.63 -18.27 6.10
CA ALA A 108 17.66 -17.55 4.83
C ALA A 108 17.72 -16.02 5.01
N ALA A 109 17.08 -15.49 6.05
CA ALA A 109 17.15 -14.08 6.38
C ALA A 109 18.54 -13.66 6.89
N LEU A 110 19.19 -14.51 7.70
CA LEU A 110 20.52 -14.27 8.26
C LEU A 110 21.63 -14.32 7.20
N ASP A 111 21.57 -15.29 6.29
CA ASP A 111 22.58 -15.47 5.24
C ASP A 111 22.27 -14.68 3.94
N GLY A 112 21.14 -13.96 3.91
CA GLY A 112 20.66 -13.17 2.79
C GLY A 112 20.08 -13.98 1.62
N SER A 113 20.04 -15.31 1.71
CA SER A 113 19.45 -16.16 0.68
C SER A 113 17.94 -16.02 0.54
N ILE A 114 17.26 -15.40 1.52
CA ILE A 114 15.82 -15.09 1.47
C ILE A 114 15.43 -14.34 0.19
N GLU A 115 16.31 -13.49 -0.34
CA GLU A 115 16.08 -12.77 -1.60
C GLU A 115 15.87 -13.73 -2.78
N ARG A 116 16.58 -14.86 -2.79
CA ARG A 116 16.46 -15.93 -3.80
C ARG A 116 15.29 -16.87 -3.53
N GLU A 117 14.81 -16.92 -2.30
CA GLU A 117 13.62 -17.67 -1.93
C GLU A 117 12.34 -16.91 -2.31
N MET A 118 12.37 -15.58 -2.37
CA MET A 118 11.23 -14.77 -2.80
C MET A 118 10.91 -14.95 -4.29
N ILE A 119 9.63 -14.79 -4.64
CA ILE A 119 9.20 -14.62 -6.03
C ILE A 119 9.10 -13.12 -6.33
N TRP A 120 9.87 -12.68 -7.33
CA TRP A 120 9.85 -11.30 -7.82
C TRP A 120 8.93 -11.17 -9.04
N HIS A 121 7.83 -10.46 -8.87
CA HIS A 121 6.80 -10.25 -9.88
C HIS A 121 7.10 -8.96 -10.66
N PRO A 122 7.30 -9.00 -11.98
CA PRO A 122 7.43 -7.78 -12.78
C PRO A 122 6.12 -6.99 -12.71
N VAL A 123 6.22 -5.66 -12.65
CA VAL A 123 5.05 -4.78 -12.52
C VAL A 123 5.00 -3.72 -13.61
N ALA A 124 3.77 -3.26 -13.90
CA ALA A 124 3.47 -2.19 -14.81
C ALA A 124 2.42 -1.25 -14.20
N PRO A 125 2.32 0.01 -14.67
CA PRO A 125 1.26 0.93 -14.27
C PRO A 125 -0.12 0.29 -14.38
N GLY A 126 -0.93 0.43 -13.33
CA GLY A 126 -2.28 -0.13 -13.25
C GLY A 126 -2.36 -1.56 -12.71
N ASP A 127 -1.23 -2.23 -12.46
CA ASP A 127 -1.24 -3.47 -11.68
C ASP A 127 -1.64 -3.18 -10.22
N PHE A 128 -2.33 -4.13 -9.60
CA PHE A 128 -2.74 -4.07 -8.21
C PHE A 128 -2.48 -5.41 -7.51
N PHE A 129 -2.04 -5.34 -6.25
CA PHE A 129 -1.74 -6.50 -5.42
C PHE A 129 -2.31 -6.31 -4.02
N PHE A 130 -3.12 -7.24 -3.55
CA PHE A 130 -3.47 -7.32 -2.13
C PHE A 130 -2.45 -8.17 -1.38
N ILE A 131 -1.97 -7.66 -0.24
CA ILE A 131 -0.95 -8.28 0.60
C ILE A 131 -1.57 -8.56 1.97
N PRO A 132 -2.13 -9.76 2.18
CA PRO A 132 -2.64 -10.11 3.50
C PRO A 132 -1.50 -10.21 4.50
N ALA A 133 -1.79 -9.89 5.75
CA ALA A 133 -0.89 -10.14 6.87
C ALA A 133 -0.32 -11.59 6.88
N GLY A 134 0.91 -11.73 7.35
CA GLY A 134 1.70 -12.96 7.33
C GLY A 134 2.38 -13.27 5.99
N THR A 135 2.18 -12.44 4.95
CA THR A 135 2.86 -12.60 3.66
C THR A 135 4.24 -11.98 3.71
N VAL A 136 5.28 -12.74 3.36
CA VAL A 136 6.66 -12.20 3.19
C VAL A 136 6.68 -11.39 1.90
N HIS A 137 7.11 -10.13 1.98
CA HIS A 137 7.08 -9.22 0.84
C HIS A 137 8.18 -8.15 0.88
N ALA A 138 8.41 -7.50 -0.26
CA ALA A 138 9.31 -6.36 -0.43
C ALA A 138 8.91 -5.56 -1.67
N VAL A 139 8.94 -4.24 -1.59
CA VAL A 139 8.81 -3.36 -2.77
C VAL A 139 10.19 -3.17 -3.40
N GLY A 140 10.30 -3.44 -4.70
CA GLY A 140 11.53 -3.26 -5.44
C GLY A 140 11.86 -1.80 -5.75
N ALA A 141 13.00 -1.58 -6.40
CA ALA A 141 13.44 -0.27 -6.88
C ALA A 141 12.66 0.18 -8.13
N GLY A 142 12.63 1.49 -8.37
CA GLY A 142 12.08 2.10 -9.59
C GLY A 142 10.56 2.06 -9.65
N ILE A 143 9.87 2.05 -8.50
CA ILE A 143 8.41 1.97 -8.40
C ILE A 143 7.87 3.24 -7.75
N MET A 144 6.76 3.74 -8.31
CA MET A 144 5.85 4.63 -7.62
C MET A 144 4.51 3.92 -7.46
N LEU A 145 4.02 3.81 -6.23
CA LEU A 145 2.76 3.12 -5.95
C LEU A 145 1.92 3.85 -4.91
N VAL A 146 0.61 3.61 -4.92
CA VAL A 146 -0.28 3.92 -3.80
C VAL A 146 -0.38 2.68 -2.91
N GLU A 147 -0.11 2.85 -1.63
CA GLU A 147 -0.34 1.85 -0.59
C GLU A 147 -1.58 2.23 0.22
N ILE A 148 -2.49 1.27 0.39
CA ILE A 148 -3.62 1.38 1.33
C ILE A 148 -3.45 0.25 2.33
N GLN A 149 -3.32 0.60 3.61
CA GLN A 149 -3.03 -0.34 4.69
C GLN A 149 -3.93 -0.10 5.90
N GLN A 150 -4.05 -1.11 6.77
CA GLN A 150 -4.49 -0.85 8.15
C GLN A 150 -3.57 0.18 8.80
N ASN A 151 -4.16 1.12 9.55
CA ASN A 151 -3.41 2.20 10.18
C ASN A 151 -2.75 1.74 11.50
N VAL A 152 -1.79 0.83 11.38
CA VAL A 152 -0.93 0.36 12.47
C VAL A 152 0.52 0.41 12.00
N ASP A 153 1.38 1.04 12.81
CA ASP A 153 2.81 1.10 12.55
C ASP A 153 3.50 -0.16 13.10
N VAL A 154 3.43 -1.25 12.33
CA VAL A 154 4.12 -2.50 12.65
C VAL A 154 4.79 -3.06 11.41
N THR A 155 6.09 -3.38 11.52
CA THR A 155 6.85 -4.00 10.43
C THR A 155 7.93 -4.89 11.01
N TYR A 156 7.84 -6.20 10.77
CA TYR A 156 8.91 -7.12 11.12
C TYR A 156 9.85 -7.30 9.93
N ARG A 157 10.98 -6.63 10.03
CA ARG A 157 12.06 -6.69 9.04
C ARG A 157 12.80 -8.01 9.13
N LEU A 158 12.85 -8.76 8.03
CA LEU A 158 13.57 -10.03 7.95
C LEU A 158 14.97 -9.81 7.36
N TYR A 159 15.10 -9.02 6.29
CA TYR A 159 16.38 -8.78 5.63
C TYR A 159 16.44 -7.38 5.02
N ASP A 160 17.63 -6.76 5.05
CA ASP A 160 17.79 -5.35 4.67
C ASP A 160 19.08 -5.02 3.91
N TYR A 161 19.64 -6.00 3.20
CA TYR A 161 20.79 -5.78 2.31
C TYR A 161 22.02 -5.19 3.03
N GLY A 162 22.20 -5.51 4.31
CA GLY A 162 23.32 -5.02 5.13
C GLY A 162 23.17 -3.59 5.67
N ARG A 163 22.04 -2.90 5.43
CA ARG A 163 21.77 -1.59 6.03
C ARG A 163 21.67 -1.69 7.56
N PRO A 164 22.15 -0.71 8.33
CA PRO A 164 22.24 -0.77 9.80
C PRO A 164 20.89 -0.49 10.47
N ARG A 165 19.84 -1.22 10.06
CA ARG A 165 18.50 -1.15 10.66
C ARG A 165 18.17 -2.47 11.34
N GLU A 166 17.40 -2.39 12.41
CA GLU A 166 17.02 -3.55 13.19
C GLU A 166 16.26 -4.59 12.36
N LEU A 167 16.64 -5.85 12.53
CA LEU A 167 15.93 -7.03 12.05
C LEU A 167 15.12 -7.62 13.19
N HIS A 168 13.88 -8.02 12.90
CA HIS A 168 12.91 -8.52 13.88
C HIS A 168 12.68 -10.01 13.63
N LEU A 169 13.76 -10.80 13.58
CA LEU A 169 13.70 -12.18 13.08
C LEU A 169 12.78 -13.09 13.90
N ALA A 170 12.76 -12.93 15.23
CA ALA A 170 11.92 -13.77 16.09
C ALA A 170 10.42 -13.52 15.85
N ASP A 171 10.00 -12.25 15.84
CA ASP A 171 8.60 -11.90 15.56
C ASP A 171 8.23 -12.15 14.10
N GLY A 172 9.10 -11.77 13.18
CA GLY A 172 8.88 -11.93 11.75
C GLY A 172 8.67 -13.39 11.37
N THR A 173 9.49 -14.32 11.85
CA THR A 173 9.27 -15.75 11.54
C THR A 173 8.07 -16.34 12.26
N ALA A 174 7.72 -15.83 13.45
CA ALA A 174 6.55 -16.30 14.20
C ALA A 174 5.21 -15.89 13.57
N VAL A 175 5.15 -14.77 12.86
CA VAL A 175 3.91 -14.29 12.22
C VAL A 175 3.84 -14.60 10.72
N SER A 176 4.95 -15.03 10.13
CA SER A 176 5.03 -15.36 8.72
C SER A 176 4.34 -16.69 8.40
N ARG A 177 3.57 -16.70 7.32
CA ARG A 177 3.11 -17.93 6.68
C ARG A 177 4.18 -18.55 5.78
N ALA A 178 5.07 -17.72 5.22
CA ALA A 178 6.14 -18.10 4.28
C ALA A 178 5.68 -19.11 3.21
N LEU A 179 4.64 -18.75 2.47
CA LEU A 179 4.08 -19.54 1.37
C LEU A 179 4.25 -18.84 0.02
N PRO A 180 4.11 -19.58 -1.11
CA PRO A 180 3.84 -18.97 -2.41
C PRO A 180 2.64 -18.04 -2.35
N TYR A 181 2.75 -16.91 -3.05
CA TYR A 181 1.69 -15.93 -3.14
C TYR A 181 0.58 -16.42 -4.08
N ASP A 182 -0.67 -16.26 -3.67
CA ASP A 182 -1.84 -16.59 -4.50
C ASP A 182 -2.15 -15.43 -5.45
N MET A 183 -1.86 -15.64 -6.73
CA MET A 183 -2.07 -14.64 -7.78
C MET A 183 -3.54 -14.29 -8.02
N ALA A 184 -4.51 -15.04 -7.47
CA ALA A 184 -5.92 -14.62 -7.50
C ALA A 184 -6.18 -13.33 -6.70
N GLN A 185 -5.26 -12.95 -5.81
CA GLN A 185 -5.30 -11.70 -5.04
C GLN A 185 -4.66 -10.52 -5.79
N ALA A 186 -4.10 -10.75 -6.97
CA ALA A 186 -3.56 -9.72 -7.84
C ALA A 186 -4.51 -9.42 -9.01
N VAL A 187 -4.47 -8.17 -9.45
CA VAL A 187 -5.15 -7.68 -10.63
C VAL A 187 -4.10 -7.12 -11.57
N ARG A 188 -3.95 -7.71 -12.75
CA ARG A 188 -2.96 -7.24 -13.72
C ARG A 188 -3.59 -6.26 -14.71
N ALA A 189 -2.91 -5.16 -15.01
CA ALA A 189 -3.34 -4.21 -16.03
C ALA A 189 -3.54 -4.90 -17.39
N SER A 190 -2.68 -5.88 -17.71
CA SER A 190 -2.73 -6.66 -18.94
C SER A 190 -3.93 -7.60 -19.07
N GLN A 191 -4.61 -7.94 -17.96
CA GLN A 191 -5.79 -8.81 -18.00
C GLN A 191 -7.03 -8.08 -18.56
N GLY A 192 -6.96 -6.77 -18.77
CA GLY A 192 -8.11 -5.96 -19.18
C GLY A 192 -9.24 -5.99 -18.14
N GLY A 193 -10.43 -5.60 -18.57
CA GLY A 193 -11.65 -5.62 -17.74
C GLY A 193 -12.26 -4.24 -17.54
N ALA A 194 -13.40 -4.21 -16.84
CA ALA A 194 -14.10 -2.98 -16.55
C ALA A 194 -13.20 -2.02 -15.75
N VAL A 195 -13.26 -0.73 -16.12
CA VAL A 195 -12.59 0.32 -15.35
C VAL A 195 -13.14 0.34 -13.93
N GLU A 196 -14.47 0.30 -13.83
CA GLU A 196 -15.26 0.10 -12.61
C GLU A 196 -15.10 -1.33 -12.08
N ARG A 197 -14.32 -1.53 -11.02
CA ARG A 197 -14.14 -2.86 -10.43
C ARG A 197 -13.68 -2.82 -8.98
N ILE A 198 -14.01 -3.89 -8.25
CA ILE A 198 -13.37 -4.21 -6.98
C ILE A 198 -11.98 -4.77 -7.28
N LEU A 199 -10.96 -4.21 -6.63
CA LEU A 199 -9.56 -4.63 -6.72
C LEU A 199 -9.18 -5.57 -5.57
N ALA A 200 -9.64 -5.26 -4.35
CA ALA A 200 -9.51 -6.12 -3.18
C ALA A 200 -10.81 -6.11 -2.39
N ARG A 201 -11.18 -7.27 -1.84
CA ARG A 201 -12.24 -7.42 -0.85
C ARG A 201 -11.74 -8.38 0.23
N CYS A 202 -11.61 -7.88 1.45
CA CYS A 202 -11.27 -8.69 2.61
C CYS A 202 -12.12 -8.24 3.81
N PRO A 203 -12.12 -9.00 4.93
CA PRO A 203 -12.89 -8.60 6.12
C PRO A 203 -12.51 -7.23 6.69
N ILE A 204 -11.34 -6.71 6.33
CA ILE A 204 -10.74 -5.50 6.90
C ILE A 204 -11.06 -4.27 6.07
N PHE A 205 -10.99 -4.39 4.74
CA PHE A 205 -11.29 -3.30 3.81
C PHE A 205 -11.65 -3.81 2.42
N THR A 206 -12.31 -2.94 1.66
CA THR A 206 -12.58 -3.11 0.24
C THR A 206 -11.99 -1.94 -0.54
N VAL A 207 -11.30 -2.23 -1.64
CA VAL A 207 -10.74 -1.22 -2.54
C VAL A 207 -11.36 -1.39 -3.93
N LEU A 208 -11.82 -0.28 -4.49
CA LEU A 208 -12.39 -0.20 -5.82
C LEU A 208 -11.58 0.76 -6.67
N ARG A 209 -11.58 0.53 -7.98
CA ARG A 209 -11.21 1.53 -8.98
C ARG A 209 -12.47 1.99 -9.70
N ALA A 210 -12.60 3.30 -9.86
CA ALA A 210 -13.78 3.92 -10.45
C ALA A 210 -13.46 5.21 -11.21
N THR A 211 -14.39 5.59 -12.06
CA THR A 211 -14.46 6.79 -12.90
C THR A 211 -15.84 7.47 -12.79
N ASP A 212 -16.85 6.74 -12.31
CA ASP A 212 -18.22 7.22 -12.12
C ASP A 212 -18.56 7.46 -10.64
N ALA A 213 -18.85 8.73 -10.32
CA ALA A 213 -19.23 9.15 -8.97
C ALA A 213 -20.61 8.59 -8.56
N ASP A 214 -21.57 8.51 -9.49
CA ASP A 214 -22.92 8.02 -9.20
C ASP A 214 -22.87 6.52 -8.91
N GLY A 215 -22.11 5.76 -9.69
CA GLY A 215 -21.83 4.35 -9.47
C GLY A 215 -21.15 4.06 -8.12
N LEU A 216 -20.17 4.88 -7.73
CA LEU A 216 -19.56 4.81 -6.39
C LEU A 216 -20.60 5.07 -5.29
N ARG A 217 -21.38 6.16 -5.39
CA ARG A 217 -22.42 6.49 -4.41
C ARG A 217 -23.44 5.36 -4.26
N ALA A 218 -23.92 4.82 -5.37
CA ALA A 218 -24.88 3.71 -5.37
C ALA A 218 -24.31 2.45 -4.71
N ARG A 219 -23.03 2.16 -4.92
CA ARG A 219 -22.38 0.96 -4.38
C ARG A 219 -21.97 1.09 -2.92
N LEU A 220 -21.47 2.26 -2.51
CA LEU A 220 -20.93 2.49 -1.17
C LEU A 220 -22.01 2.96 -0.18
N GLY A 221 -23.14 3.46 -0.66
CA GLY A 221 -24.23 3.93 0.20
C GLY A 221 -23.80 5.13 1.05
N GLN A 222 -23.79 4.97 2.37
CA GLN A 222 -23.47 6.02 3.34
C GLN A 222 -22.20 5.75 4.14
N GLN A 223 -21.43 4.72 3.79
CA GLN A 223 -20.24 4.37 4.55
C GLN A 223 -19.11 5.39 4.33
N PRO A 224 -18.24 5.61 5.32
CA PRO A 224 -17.04 6.42 5.14
C PRO A 224 -16.12 5.85 4.06
N VAL A 225 -15.44 6.74 3.33
CA VAL A 225 -14.62 6.37 2.17
C VAL A 225 -13.39 7.26 2.04
N TRP A 226 -12.27 6.63 1.68
CA TRP A 226 -11.08 7.31 1.19
C TRP A 226 -11.17 7.39 -0.33
N ILE A 227 -11.01 8.60 -0.88
CA ILE A 227 -10.94 8.83 -2.32
C ILE A 227 -9.51 9.26 -2.67
N ILE A 228 -8.89 8.49 -3.55
CA ILE A 228 -7.50 8.68 -4.00
C ILE A 228 -7.50 8.89 -5.51
N PRO A 229 -7.42 10.13 -6.01
CA PRO A 229 -7.32 10.39 -7.44
C PRO A 229 -6.03 9.83 -8.05
N LEU A 230 -6.20 9.08 -9.13
CA LEU A 230 -5.15 8.56 -10.01
C LEU A 230 -5.03 9.39 -11.30
N ALA A 231 -6.12 10.06 -11.69
CA ALA A 231 -6.20 11.05 -12.75
C ALA A 231 -7.35 12.02 -12.45
N GLY A 232 -7.35 13.20 -13.09
CA GLY A 232 -8.37 14.23 -12.86
C GLY A 232 -8.42 14.71 -11.41
N PHE A 233 -9.61 15.11 -10.96
CA PHE A 233 -9.85 15.52 -9.58
C PHE A 233 -11.20 15.02 -9.05
N ALA A 234 -11.28 14.93 -7.73
CA ALA A 234 -12.49 14.62 -6.98
C ALA A 234 -12.84 15.82 -6.08
N THR A 235 -14.14 16.12 -5.94
CA THR A 235 -14.63 17.13 -4.99
C THR A 235 -15.73 16.57 -4.10
N ALA A 236 -15.78 17.03 -2.86
CA ALA A 236 -16.81 16.69 -1.89
C ALA A 236 -16.79 17.70 -0.74
N ASP A 237 -17.96 18.12 -0.26
CA ASP A 237 -18.14 19.00 0.90
C ASP A 237 -17.28 20.29 0.89
N GLY A 238 -17.03 20.84 -0.30
CA GLY A 238 -16.21 22.04 -0.49
C GLY A 238 -14.71 21.79 -0.62
N ASP A 239 -14.24 20.56 -0.39
CA ASP A 239 -12.86 20.14 -0.63
C ASP A 239 -12.65 19.63 -2.06
N SER A 240 -11.39 19.66 -2.49
CA SER A 240 -10.94 19.08 -3.76
C SER A 240 -9.61 18.35 -3.59
N ALA A 241 -9.46 17.22 -4.28
CA ALA A 241 -8.23 16.45 -4.36
C ALA A 241 -7.90 16.10 -5.82
N GLY A 242 -6.65 16.31 -6.22
CA GLY A 242 -6.05 15.76 -7.44
C GLY A 242 -5.10 14.60 -7.14
N VAL A 243 -4.30 14.22 -8.14
CA VAL A 243 -3.24 13.21 -7.99
C VAL A 243 -2.24 13.66 -6.92
N GLY A 244 -1.88 12.75 -6.01
CA GLY A 244 -1.01 13.07 -4.88
C GLY A 244 -1.72 13.64 -3.67
N GLU A 245 -3.04 13.67 -3.70
CA GLU A 245 -3.89 14.13 -2.61
C GLU A 245 -4.91 13.05 -2.24
N CYS A 246 -5.54 13.17 -1.08
CA CYS A 246 -6.53 12.20 -0.62
C CYS A 246 -7.67 12.92 0.11
N LEU A 247 -8.90 12.50 -0.17
CA LEU A 247 -10.06 12.88 0.63
C LEU A 247 -10.45 11.71 1.54
N TYR A 248 -10.89 12.04 2.75
CA TYR A 248 -11.68 11.16 3.59
C TYR A 248 -13.07 11.78 3.74
N LEU A 249 -14.11 11.01 3.41
CA LEU A 249 -15.50 11.45 3.48
C LEU A 249 -16.25 10.54 4.45
N ASP A 250 -17.04 11.12 5.35
CA ASP A 250 -17.92 10.34 6.24
C ASP A 250 -19.02 9.60 5.46
N SER A 251 -19.35 10.11 4.26
CA SER A 251 -20.15 9.40 3.26
C SER A 251 -19.78 9.91 1.85
N PRO A 252 -20.00 9.12 0.78
CA PRO A 252 -19.76 9.57 -0.59
C PRO A 252 -20.84 10.50 -1.13
N ALA A 253 -21.84 10.93 -0.34
CA ALA A 253 -23.07 11.54 -0.84
C ALA A 253 -22.88 12.79 -1.71
N SER A 254 -21.87 13.61 -1.41
CA SER A 254 -21.52 14.82 -2.17
C SER A 254 -20.39 14.62 -3.18
N LEU A 255 -19.89 13.39 -3.34
CA LEU A 255 -18.76 13.09 -4.22
C LEU A 255 -19.10 13.40 -5.68
N CYS A 256 -18.27 14.26 -6.26
CA CYS A 256 -18.20 14.55 -7.69
C CYS A 256 -16.82 14.18 -8.22
N LEU A 257 -16.76 13.72 -9.47
CA LEU A 257 -15.54 13.40 -10.19
C LEU A 257 -15.46 14.24 -11.47
N SER A 258 -14.27 14.70 -11.84
CA SER A 258 -14.05 15.33 -13.15
C SER A 258 -14.22 14.33 -14.29
N ALA A 259 -14.44 14.81 -15.51
CA ALA A 259 -14.72 13.94 -16.67
C ALA A 259 -13.56 12.99 -17.02
N ASP A 260 -12.33 13.37 -16.69
CA ASP A 260 -11.10 12.60 -16.87
C ASP A 260 -10.65 11.88 -15.58
N ALA A 261 -11.47 11.92 -14.52
CA ALA A 261 -11.09 11.37 -13.23
C ALA A 261 -11.07 9.84 -13.26
N MET A 262 -10.02 9.29 -12.64
CA MET A 262 -9.95 7.91 -12.22
C MET A 262 -9.51 7.91 -10.77
N VAL A 263 -10.21 7.17 -9.90
CA VAL A 263 -9.93 7.14 -8.46
C VAL A 263 -9.82 5.72 -7.95
N LEU A 264 -9.05 5.54 -6.87
CA LEU A 264 -9.28 4.46 -5.93
C LEU A 264 -10.26 4.93 -4.87
N ALA A 265 -11.23 4.08 -4.54
CA ALA A 265 -12.11 4.26 -3.39
C ALA A 265 -11.84 3.12 -2.41
N ALA A 266 -11.43 3.43 -1.18
CA ALA A 266 -11.23 2.45 -0.12
C ALA A 266 -12.28 2.64 0.97
N VAL A 267 -12.80 1.54 1.52
CA VAL A 267 -13.75 1.55 2.64
C VAL A 267 -13.36 0.48 3.64
N GLU A 268 -13.70 0.71 4.91
CA GLU A 268 -13.52 -0.30 5.95
C GLU A 268 -14.52 -1.46 5.75
N GLY A 269 -14.07 -2.69 6.01
CA GLY A 269 -14.87 -3.89 5.89
C GLY A 269 -15.08 -4.42 4.47
N ALA A 270 -15.85 -5.50 4.37
CA ALA A 270 -16.25 -6.11 3.12
C ALA A 270 -17.57 -5.51 2.62
N LEU A 271 -17.59 -5.03 1.37
CA LEU A 271 -18.81 -4.68 0.62
C LEU A 271 -19.62 -5.91 0.20
#